data_AF-A0A517XWQ5-F1
#
_entry.id   AF-A0A517XWQ5-F1
#
_cell.length_a   1.000
_cell.length_b   1.000
_cell.length_c   1.000
_cell.angle_alpha   90.00
_cell.angle_beta   90.00
_cell.angle_gamma   90.00
#
_symmetry.space_group_name_H-M   'P 1'
#
loop_
_entity.id
_entity.type
_entity.pdbx_description
1 polymer ?
#
loop_
_entity_poly.entity_id
_entity_poly.type
_entity_poly.pdbx_seq_one_letter_code
_entity_poly.pdbx_strand_id
1 'polypeptide(L)'
;MNGLVAVTTLVTAFVIRPRRNRAAFDDLVGPRPPTLTTDRFPVYSHLPGDKRQVCWAHLRRDFQAMIDRTNAGSATGEDLLLHADILFEHWPRVRDGTLTRAGFRSRYVSWLRVEVRNLLRRGSASSCARTAATCQEVLAVEASLWTFASTAGVEPTNNAAERAVRHAVCWRKTSYGTDSDTGSRFVERMLTVVASCRQQGRNVLGFLIEAIQAAKTMSTAPSLLPNGV
;
A
#
# COMPACT_ATOMS: atom_id res chain seq x y z
N MET A 1 13.46 3.95 -14.99
CA MET A 1 13.41 3.76 -13.52
C MET A 1 12.03 3.28 -13.08
N ASN A 2 11.93 2.01 -12.65
CA ASN A 2 10.72 1.42 -12.07
C ASN A 2 10.97 1.10 -10.60
N GLY A 3 10.29 1.81 -9.70
CA GLY A 3 10.50 1.70 -8.25
C GLY A 3 9.36 0.99 -7.52
N LEU A 4 9.70 0.25 -6.47
CA LEU A 4 8.80 -0.21 -5.43
C LEU A 4 9.21 0.42 -4.09
N VAL A 5 8.24 0.60 -3.20
CA VAL A 5 8.48 1.10 -1.85
C VAL A 5 7.74 0.22 -0.85
N ALA A 6 8.39 -0.09 0.26
CA ALA A 6 7.80 -0.72 1.43
C ALA A 6 7.96 0.23 2.61
N VAL A 7 6.88 0.41 3.36
CA VAL A 7 6.86 1.27 4.54
C VAL A 7 6.46 0.41 5.74
N THR A 8 7.32 0.40 6.75
CA THR A 8 7.05 -0.19 8.07
C THR A 8 6.89 0.93 9.10
N THR A 9 6.76 0.60 10.39
CA THR A 9 6.77 1.60 11.47
C THR A 9 8.12 2.27 11.67
N LEU A 10 9.22 1.58 11.33
CA LEU A 10 10.58 2.04 11.63
C LEU A 10 11.35 2.48 10.39
N VAL A 11 11.17 1.77 9.27
CA VAL A 11 11.98 1.96 8.05
C VAL A 11 11.08 2.04 6.83
N THR A 12 11.46 2.93 5.91
CA THR A 12 10.92 3.00 4.56
C THR A 12 12.02 2.62 3.57
N ALA A 13 11.81 1.52 2.85
CA ALA A 13 12.77 0.98 1.90
C ALA A 13 12.29 1.16 0.46
N PHE A 14 13.19 1.58 -0.42
CA PHE A 14 12.96 1.65 -1.86
C PHE A 14 13.76 0.57 -2.55
N VAL A 15 13.19 0.01 -3.63
CA VAL A 15 13.90 -0.85 -4.57
C VAL A 15 13.67 -0.31 -5.98
N ILE A 16 14.75 -0.07 -6.72
CA ILE A 16 14.72 0.36 -8.11
C ILE A 16 15.28 -0.76 -8.98
N ARG A 17 14.46 -1.25 -9.91
CA ARG A 17 14.82 -2.30 -10.86
C ARG A 17 14.43 -1.89 -12.29
N PRO A 18 14.99 -2.55 -13.32
CA PRO A 18 14.55 -2.33 -14.70
C PRO A 18 13.05 -2.62 -14.91
N ARG A 19 12.52 -3.64 -14.22
CA ARG A 19 11.12 -4.06 -14.33
C ARG A 19 10.43 -4.04 -12.96
N ARG A 20 9.17 -3.58 -12.91
CA ARG A 20 8.29 -3.66 -11.73
C ARG A 20 7.54 -5.00 -11.74
N ASN A 21 8.23 -6.09 -11.41
CA ASN A 21 7.71 -7.46 -11.50
C ASN A 21 7.88 -8.23 -10.18
N ARG A 22 7.59 -9.54 -10.20
CA ARG A 22 7.66 -10.41 -9.02
C ARG A 22 9.05 -10.44 -8.40
N ALA A 23 10.11 -10.53 -9.21
CA ALA A 23 11.49 -10.50 -8.71
C ALA A 23 11.80 -9.20 -7.96
N ALA A 24 11.39 -8.04 -8.49
CA ALA A 24 11.57 -6.76 -7.80
C ALA A 24 10.78 -6.67 -6.48
N PHE A 25 9.62 -7.34 -6.40
CA PHE A 25 8.86 -7.46 -5.17
C PHE A 25 9.58 -8.36 -4.15
N ASP A 26 10.05 -9.53 -4.57
CA ASP A 26 10.77 -10.47 -3.70
C ASP A 26 12.08 -9.85 -3.17
N ASP A 27 12.80 -9.09 -4.00
CA ASP A 27 13.97 -8.30 -3.60
C ASP A 27 13.66 -7.30 -2.47
N LEU A 28 12.47 -6.68 -2.49
CA LEU A 28 12.07 -5.65 -1.53
C LEU A 28 11.56 -6.24 -0.23
N VAL A 29 10.73 -7.28 -0.30
CA VAL A 29 9.97 -7.79 0.87
C VAL A 29 10.59 -9.06 1.46
N GLY A 30 11.40 -9.77 0.67
CA GLY A 30 12.02 -11.03 1.07
C GLY A 30 11.05 -12.23 1.05
N PRO A 31 11.54 -13.41 1.43
CA PRO A 31 10.83 -14.69 1.21
C PRO A 31 9.64 -14.93 2.16
N ARG A 32 9.56 -14.19 3.28
CA ARG A 32 8.50 -14.34 4.28
C ARG A 32 7.85 -12.99 4.57
N PRO A 33 7.03 -12.47 3.63
CA PRO A 33 6.42 -11.16 3.80
C PRO A 33 5.45 -11.17 5.00
N PRO A 34 5.39 -10.07 5.79
CA PRO A 34 4.29 -9.86 6.73
C PRO A 34 2.98 -9.63 5.95
N THR A 35 1.89 -9.34 6.66
CA THR A 35 0.67 -8.88 5.99
C THR A 35 0.93 -7.53 5.32
N LEU A 36 0.75 -7.45 4.00
CA LEU A 36 1.02 -6.26 3.21
C LEU A 36 -0.27 -5.53 2.84
N THR A 37 -0.27 -4.20 2.96
CA THR A 37 -1.35 -3.37 2.40
C THR A 37 -0.95 -2.86 1.02
N THR A 38 -1.66 -3.30 -0.03
CA THR A 38 -1.28 -3.07 -1.43
C THR A 38 -2.44 -2.53 -2.26
N ASP A 39 -2.14 -1.94 -3.41
CA ASP A 39 -3.13 -1.72 -4.45
C ASP A 39 -3.53 -3.06 -5.11
N ARG A 40 -4.28 -3.00 -6.22
CA ARG A 40 -4.66 -4.20 -6.99
C ARG A 40 -3.66 -4.57 -8.10
N PHE A 41 -2.40 -4.10 -8.04
CA PHE A 41 -1.40 -4.43 -9.06
C PHE A 41 -1.15 -5.96 -9.11
N PRO A 42 -1.14 -6.60 -10.29
CA PRO A 42 -1.09 -8.07 -10.41
C PRO A 42 0.12 -8.75 -9.78
N VAL A 43 1.21 -8.02 -9.53
CA VAL A 43 2.39 -8.58 -8.86
C VAL A 43 2.05 -9.18 -7.49
N TYR A 44 1.01 -8.67 -6.82
CA TYR A 44 0.59 -9.10 -5.48
C TYR A 44 -0.39 -10.27 -5.49
N SER A 45 -0.86 -10.73 -6.65
CA SER A 45 -1.92 -11.75 -6.76
C SER A 45 -1.52 -13.14 -6.25
N HIS A 46 -0.23 -13.39 -6.08
CA HIS A 46 0.30 -14.63 -5.51
C HIS A 46 0.21 -14.68 -3.97
N LEU A 47 -0.08 -13.54 -3.32
CA LEU A 47 -0.12 -13.47 -1.87
C LEU A 47 -1.40 -14.14 -1.34
N PRO A 48 -1.29 -14.96 -0.28
CA PRO A 48 -2.46 -15.49 0.42
C PRO A 48 -3.40 -14.38 0.91
N GLY A 49 -4.70 -14.68 0.98
CA GLY A 49 -5.72 -13.69 1.33
C GLY A 49 -5.50 -13.03 2.70
N ASP A 50 -5.00 -13.78 3.68
CA ASP A 50 -4.68 -13.33 5.04
C ASP A 50 -3.33 -12.59 5.16
N LYS A 51 -2.48 -12.69 4.13
CA LYS A 51 -1.21 -11.96 4.00
C LYS A 51 -1.34 -10.68 3.17
N ARG A 52 -2.55 -10.35 2.73
CA ARG A 52 -2.80 -9.16 1.92
C ARG A 52 -4.00 -8.38 2.44
N GLN A 53 -3.84 -7.06 2.50
CA GLN A 53 -4.90 -6.09 2.61
C GLN A 53 -4.95 -5.29 1.31
N VAL A 54 -6.07 -5.35 0.57
CA VAL A 54 -6.28 -4.49 -0.59
C VAL A 54 -6.67 -3.09 -0.12
N CYS A 55 -6.06 -2.07 -0.70
CA CYS A 55 -6.28 -0.69 -0.34
C CYS A 55 -7.70 -0.23 -0.72
N TRP A 56 -8.52 0.06 0.29
CA TRP A 56 -9.88 0.58 0.12
C TRP A 56 -9.93 1.95 -0.55
N ALA A 57 -8.88 2.77 -0.43
CA ALA A 57 -8.84 4.07 -1.12
C ALA A 57 -8.77 3.90 -2.65
N HIS A 58 -8.15 2.83 -3.16
CA HIS A 58 -8.20 2.51 -4.59
C HIS A 58 -9.57 2.00 -5.01
N LEU A 59 -10.17 1.11 -4.21
CA LEU A 59 -11.54 0.61 -4.47
C LEU A 59 -12.54 1.75 -4.53
N ARG A 60 -12.45 2.71 -3.60
CA ARG A 60 -13.28 3.90 -3.58
C ARG A 60 -13.18 4.73 -4.86
N ARG A 61 -11.97 4.87 -5.42
CA ARG A 61 -11.74 5.53 -6.73
C ARG A 61 -12.33 4.69 -7.88
N ASP A 62 -12.19 3.37 -7.83
CA ASP A 62 -12.79 2.47 -8.82
C ASP A 62 -14.33 2.60 -8.81
N PHE A 63 -14.94 2.69 -7.62
CA PHE A 63 -16.38 2.88 -7.45
C PHE A 63 -16.82 4.24 -7.96
N GLN A 64 -16.10 5.32 -7.62
CA GLN A 64 -16.36 6.65 -8.19
C GLN A 64 -16.27 6.63 -9.73
N ALA A 65 -15.28 5.94 -10.30
CA ALA A 65 -15.16 5.79 -11.75
C ALA A 65 -16.29 4.95 -12.38
N MET A 66 -17.04 4.16 -11.60
CA MET A 66 -18.30 3.56 -12.08
C MET A 66 -19.41 4.61 -12.16
N ILE A 67 -19.52 5.47 -11.14
CA ILE A 67 -20.51 6.55 -11.05
C ILE A 67 -20.32 7.54 -12.19
N ASP A 68 -19.07 8.02 -12.37
CA ASP A 68 -18.69 9.05 -13.35
C ASP A 68 -19.00 8.66 -14.81
N ARG A 69 -19.20 7.37 -15.08
CA ARG A 69 -19.60 6.89 -16.42
C ARG A 69 -21.07 7.13 -16.74
N THR A 70 -21.88 7.53 -15.76
CA THR A 70 -23.32 7.85 -15.90
C THR A 70 -24.07 6.84 -16.75
N ASN A 71 -23.98 5.55 -16.40
CA ASN A 71 -24.54 4.44 -17.18
C ASN A 71 -25.08 3.32 -16.28
N ALA A 72 -25.37 2.15 -16.85
CA ALA A 72 -25.90 0.98 -16.13
C ALA A 72 -25.03 0.47 -14.95
N GLY A 73 -23.80 0.97 -14.79
CA GLY A 73 -22.94 0.70 -13.65
C GLY A 73 -23.00 1.73 -12.52
N SER A 74 -23.63 2.89 -12.71
CA SER A 74 -23.57 4.02 -11.76
C SER A 74 -24.22 3.69 -10.42
N ALA A 75 -25.41 3.10 -10.42
CA ALA A 75 -26.12 2.72 -9.18
C ALA A 75 -25.30 1.73 -8.33
N THR A 76 -24.66 0.73 -8.96
CA THR A 76 -23.74 -0.17 -8.26
C THR A 76 -22.54 0.58 -7.67
N GLY A 77 -22.01 1.55 -8.42
CA GLY A 77 -20.92 2.40 -7.95
C GLY A 77 -21.30 3.24 -6.73
N GLU A 78 -22.49 3.85 -6.73
CA GLU A 78 -23.04 4.65 -5.62
C GLU A 78 -23.18 3.80 -4.36
N ASP A 79 -23.81 2.63 -4.48
CA ASP A 79 -23.98 1.72 -3.35
C ASP A 79 -22.62 1.25 -2.80
N LEU A 80 -21.68 0.84 -3.67
CA LEU A 80 -20.34 0.41 -3.23
C LEU A 80 -19.54 1.53 -2.57
N LEU A 81 -19.66 2.76 -3.09
CA LEU A 81 -19.02 3.94 -2.54
C LEU A 81 -19.56 4.27 -1.14
N LEU A 82 -20.89 4.24 -0.97
CA LEU A 82 -21.54 4.41 0.34
C LEU A 82 -20.97 3.44 1.39
N HIS A 83 -20.82 2.16 1.04
CA HIS A 83 -20.29 1.15 1.96
C HIS A 83 -18.80 1.38 2.29
N ALA A 84 -18.02 1.85 1.31
CA ALA A 84 -16.63 2.26 1.54
C ALA A 84 -16.55 3.48 2.47
N ASP A 85 -17.47 4.43 2.35
CA ASP A 85 -17.53 5.62 3.20
C ASP A 85 -17.90 5.29 4.64
N ILE A 86 -18.86 4.39 4.88
CA ILE A 86 -19.19 3.89 6.25
C ILE A 86 -17.96 3.24 6.90
N LEU A 87 -17.19 2.46 6.15
CA LEU A 87 -15.94 1.88 6.63
C LEU A 87 -14.94 2.96 7.04
N PHE A 88 -14.78 4.00 6.23
CA PHE A 88 -13.83 5.09 6.48
C PHE A 88 -14.28 6.05 7.60
N GLU A 89 -15.58 6.23 7.78
CA GLU A 89 -16.13 7.03 8.86
C GLU A 89 -15.79 6.44 10.23
N HIS A 90 -15.86 5.11 10.35
CA HIS A 90 -15.71 4.44 11.64
C HIS A 90 -14.30 3.93 11.94
N TRP A 91 -13.44 3.73 10.93
CA TRP A 91 -12.06 3.29 11.16
C TRP A 91 -11.21 4.23 12.05
N PRO A 92 -11.33 5.57 12.00
CA PRO A 92 -10.60 6.48 12.89
C PRO A 92 -10.75 6.14 14.37
N ARG A 93 -11.93 5.68 14.79
CA ARG A 93 -12.22 5.26 16.17
C ARG A 93 -11.41 4.03 16.60
N VAL A 94 -11.04 3.16 15.64
CA VAL A 94 -10.13 2.04 15.91
C VAL A 94 -8.70 2.53 16.09
N ARG A 95 -8.31 3.57 15.35
CA ARG A 95 -6.96 4.15 15.41
C ARG A 95 -6.72 4.93 16.69
N ASP A 96 -7.70 5.70 17.16
CA ASP A 96 -7.61 6.46 18.40
C ASP A 96 -7.94 5.66 19.67
N GLY A 97 -8.40 4.41 19.50
CA GLY A 97 -8.70 3.49 20.60
C GLY A 97 -10.10 3.62 21.20
N THR A 98 -10.93 4.55 20.73
CA THR A 98 -12.33 4.72 21.20
C THR A 98 -13.25 3.58 20.75
N LEU A 99 -12.81 2.75 19.80
CA LEU A 99 -13.47 1.54 19.34
C LEU A 99 -12.49 0.38 19.26
N THR A 100 -12.74 -0.71 19.99
CA THR A 100 -11.91 -1.91 19.85
C THR A 100 -12.07 -2.51 18.47
N ARG A 101 -11.00 -3.13 17.93
CA ARG A 101 -11.04 -3.81 16.62
C ARG A 101 -12.09 -4.93 16.58
N ALA A 102 -12.29 -5.64 17.68
CA ALA A 102 -13.37 -6.64 17.81
C ALA A 102 -14.77 -5.98 17.78
N GLY A 103 -14.93 -4.81 18.41
CA GLY A 103 -16.13 -3.99 18.32
C GLY A 103 -16.39 -3.49 16.90
N PHE A 104 -15.37 -2.99 16.20
CA PHE A 104 -15.48 -2.60 14.80
C PHE A 104 -15.90 -3.77 13.90
N ARG A 105 -15.32 -4.96 14.13
CA ARG A 105 -15.66 -6.16 13.37
C ARG A 105 -17.12 -6.57 13.56
N SER A 106 -17.59 -6.60 14.80
CA SER A 106 -18.96 -7.02 15.13
C SER A 106 -20.02 -6.01 14.67
N ARG A 107 -19.75 -4.70 14.83
CA ARG A 107 -20.70 -3.63 14.55
C ARG A 107 -20.78 -3.23 13.08
N TYR A 108 -19.66 -3.32 12.35
CA TYR A 108 -19.56 -2.81 10.98
C TYR A 108 -19.15 -3.88 9.98
N VAL A 109 -18.00 -4.53 10.19
CA VAL A 109 -17.42 -5.42 9.17
C VAL A 109 -18.29 -6.65 8.90
N SER A 110 -18.98 -7.19 9.90
CA SER A 110 -19.84 -8.36 9.79
C SER A 110 -20.88 -8.22 8.67
N TRP A 111 -21.64 -7.13 8.66
CA TRP A 111 -22.67 -6.86 7.67
C TRP A 111 -22.11 -6.19 6.41
N LEU A 112 -21.13 -5.29 6.53
CA LEU A 112 -20.48 -4.65 5.36
C LEU A 112 -19.90 -5.70 4.40
N ARG A 113 -19.30 -6.77 4.94
CA ARG A 113 -18.79 -7.88 4.14
C ARG A 113 -19.85 -8.53 3.27
N VAL A 114 -21.04 -8.74 3.84
CA VAL A 114 -22.16 -9.39 3.14
C VAL A 114 -22.72 -8.46 2.06
N GLU A 115 -22.97 -7.21 2.42
CA GLU A 115 -23.54 -6.23 1.49
C GLU A 115 -22.59 -5.91 0.33
N VAL A 116 -21.31 -5.65 0.62
CA VAL A 116 -20.32 -5.41 -0.43
C VAL A 116 -20.19 -6.63 -1.35
N ARG A 117 -20.18 -7.86 -0.82
CA ARG A 117 -20.16 -9.07 -1.66
C ARG A 117 -21.40 -9.14 -2.56
N ASN A 118 -22.59 -8.88 -2.03
CA ASN A 118 -23.84 -8.91 -2.79
C ASN A 118 -23.85 -7.83 -3.88
N LEU A 119 -23.39 -6.63 -3.56
CA LEU A 119 -23.21 -5.52 -4.50
C LEU A 119 -22.25 -5.88 -5.63
N LEU A 120 -21.09 -6.44 -5.31
CA LEU A 120 -20.13 -6.86 -6.32
C LEU A 120 -20.69 -7.99 -7.21
N ARG A 121 -21.45 -8.93 -6.65
CA ARG A 121 -22.14 -9.96 -7.44
C ARG A 121 -23.17 -9.37 -8.40
N ARG A 122 -23.98 -8.42 -7.93
CA ARG A 122 -24.92 -7.67 -8.78
C ARG A 122 -24.17 -6.90 -9.88
N GLY A 123 -23.11 -6.19 -9.50
CA GLY A 123 -22.26 -5.44 -10.42
C GLY A 123 -21.58 -6.30 -11.47
N SER A 124 -21.23 -7.54 -11.13
CA SER A 124 -20.63 -8.52 -12.07
C SER A 124 -21.59 -8.96 -13.17
N ALA A 125 -22.90 -8.76 -12.99
CA ALA A 125 -23.94 -8.99 -13.99
C ALA A 125 -24.39 -7.69 -14.69
N SER A 126 -23.72 -6.55 -14.46
CA SER A 126 -24.05 -5.28 -15.11
C SER A 126 -23.86 -5.37 -16.63
N SER A 127 -24.75 -4.73 -17.39
CA SER A 127 -24.59 -4.55 -18.84
C SER A 127 -23.42 -3.61 -19.18
N CYS A 128 -22.90 -2.84 -18.22
CA CYS A 128 -21.64 -2.11 -18.38
C CYS A 128 -20.46 -3.07 -18.19
N ALA A 129 -19.85 -3.51 -19.30
CA ALA A 129 -18.72 -4.45 -19.28
C ALA A 129 -17.56 -4.01 -18.36
N ARG A 130 -17.28 -2.71 -18.27
CA ARG A 130 -16.24 -2.19 -17.36
C ARG A 130 -16.61 -2.37 -15.89
N THR A 131 -17.85 -2.10 -15.51
CA THR A 131 -18.32 -2.31 -14.13
C THR A 131 -18.36 -3.80 -13.80
N ALA A 132 -18.82 -4.65 -14.72
CA ALA A 132 -18.81 -6.10 -14.55
C ALA A 132 -17.38 -6.61 -14.32
N ALA A 133 -16.43 -6.21 -15.15
CA ALA A 133 -15.02 -6.59 -15.02
C ALA A 133 -14.43 -6.13 -13.66
N THR A 134 -14.62 -4.85 -13.29
CA THR A 134 -14.11 -4.35 -12.00
C THR A 134 -14.73 -5.11 -10.82
N CYS A 135 -16.03 -5.42 -10.84
CA CYS A 135 -16.65 -6.16 -9.76
C CYS A 135 -16.12 -7.61 -9.67
N GLN A 136 -15.90 -8.27 -10.80
CA GLN A 136 -15.29 -9.60 -10.87
C GLN A 136 -13.85 -9.59 -10.31
N GLU A 137 -13.05 -8.60 -10.69
CA GLU A 137 -11.69 -8.43 -10.18
C GLU A 137 -11.65 -8.23 -8.67
N VAL A 138 -12.61 -7.48 -8.11
CA VAL A 138 -12.70 -7.24 -6.65
C VAL A 138 -13.18 -8.51 -5.93
N LEU A 139 -14.13 -9.25 -6.49
CA LEU A 139 -14.56 -10.56 -5.95
C LEU A 139 -13.41 -11.57 -5.93
N ALA A 140 -12.53 -11.56 -6.94
CA ALA A 140 -11.37 -12.46 -6.99
C ALA A 140 -10.40 -12.26 -5.80
N VAL A 141 -10.43 -11.08 -5.16
CA VAL A 141 -9.57 -10.74 -4.02
C VAL A 141 -10.37 -10.50 -2.73
N GLU A 142 -11.61 -11.02 -2.65
CA GLU A 142 -12.54 -10.73 -1.56
C GLU A 142 -11.96 -11.06 -0.16
N ALA A 143 -11.19 -12.14 -0.07
CA ALA A 143 -10.51 -12.56 1.16
C ALA A 143 -9.53 -11.49 1.68
N SER A 144 -8.92 -10.72 0.78
CA SER A 144 -7.93 -9.68 1.09
C SER A 144 -8.53 -8.30 1.37
N LEU A 145 -9.86 -8.14 1.29
CA LEU A 145 -10.49 -6.83 1.49
C LEU A 145 -10.55 -6.44 2.98
N TRP A 146 -10.52 -7.40 3.89
CA TRP A 146 -10.93 -7.18 5.29
C TRP A 146 -9.86 -7.55 6.32
N THR A 147 -8.66 -7.89 5.88
CA THR A 147 -7.55 -8.33 6.72
C THR A 147 -7.21 -7.32 7.83
N PHE A 148 -7.31 -6.02 7.55
CA PHE A 148 -7.11 -4.92 8.50
C PHE A 148 -8.01 -4.99 9.75
N ALA A 149 -9.20 -5.59 9.61
CA ALA A 149 -10.16 -5.74 10.70
C ALA A 149 -9.83 -6.89 11.65
N SER A 150 -8.88 -7.76 11.28
CA SER A 150 -8.47 -8.92 12.08
C SER A 150 -6.99 -8.88 12.48
N THR A 151 -6.15 -8.18 11.72
CA THR A 151 -4.70 -8.13 11.95
C THR A 151 -4.28 -6.79 12.55
N ALA A 152 -3.62 -6.83 13.71
CA ALA A 152 -3.10 -5.63 14.36
C ALA A 152 -2.01 -4.95 13.49
N GLY A 153 -1.98 -3.62 13.49
CA GLY A 153 -1.02 -2.82 12.71
C GLY A 153 -1.29 -2.75 11.21
N VAL A 154 -2.30 -3.46 10.69
CA VAL A 154 -2.71 -3.37 9.28
C VAL A 154 -3.79 -2.31 9.14
N GLU A 155 -3.59 -1.39 8.19
CA GLU A 155 -4.50 -0.30 7.86
C GLU A 155 -5.32 -0.66 6.61
N PRO A 156 -6.55 -0.13 6.44
CA PRO A 156 -7.36 -0.37 5.24
C PRO A 156 -6.80 0.32 3.99
N THR A 157 -5.75 1.15 4.10
CA THR A 157 -5.17 1.93 2.98
C THR A 157 -3.66 1.81 2.92
N ASN A 158 -3.10 1.86 1.71
CA ASN A 158 -1.65 1.91 1.47
C ASN A 158 -1.10 3.36 1.43
N ASN A 159 -1.80 4.31 2.07
CA ASN A 159 -1.47 5.75 2.02
C ASN A 159 -0.02 6.06 2.44
N ALA A 160 0.56 5.28 3.35
CA ALA A 160 1.95 5.45 3.76
C ALA A 160 2.91 5.21 2.58
N ALA A 161 2.72 4.11 1.85
CA ALA A 161 3.50 3.80 0.65
C ALA A 161 3.23 4.80 -0.49
N GLU A 162 1.97 5.18 -0.71
CA GLU A 162 1.62 6.22 -1.70
C GLU A 162 2.27 7.57 -1.38
N ARG A 163 2.40 7.96 -0.10
CA ARG A 163 3.11 9.19 0.28
C ARG A 163 4.62 9.06 0.10
N ALA A 164 5.20 7.95 0.55
CA ALA A 164 6.65 7.72 0.45
C ALA A 164 7.13 7.73 -1.01
N VAL A 165 6.35 7.14 -1.94
CA VAL A 165 6.76 7.05 -3.35
C VAL A 165 6.77 8.41 -4.07
N ARG A 166 6.06 9.44 -3.56
CA ARG A 166 5.95 10.75 -4.23
C ARG A 166 7.31 11.39 -4.50
N HIS A 167 8.22 11.31 -3.54
CA HIS A 167 9.56 11.88 -3.71
C HIS A 167 10.32 11.21 -4.85
N ALA A 168 10.26 9.88 -4.94
CA ALA A 168 10.87 9.12 -6.03
C ALA A 168 10.23 9.47 -7.39
N VAL A 169 8.90 9.63 -7.43
CA VAL A 169 8.17 10.03 -8.64
C VAL A 169 8.55 11.44 -9.09
N CYS A 170 8.64 12.40 -8.16
CA CYS A 170 9.09 13.76 -8.45
C CYS A 170 10.50 13.75 -9.00
N TRP A 171 11.45 13.09 -8.32
CA TRP A 171 12.83 12.95 -8.78
C TRP A 171 12.89 12.42 -10.21
N ARG A 172 12.20 11.32 -10.50
CA ARG A 172 12.17 10.72 -11.84
C ARG A 172 11.65 11.69 -12.90
N LYS A 173 10.63 12.48 -12.57
CA LYS A 173 10.04 13.45 -13.50
C LYS A 173 10.96 14.64 -13.77
N THR A 174 11.66 15.15 -12.75
CA THR A 174 12.52 16.34 -12.88
C THR A 174 13.92 16.02 -13.39
N SER A 175 14.40 14.81 -13.13
CA SER A 175 15.79 14.40 -13.40
C SER A 175 15.89 13.25 -14.41
N TYR A 176 14.79 12.94 -15.13
CA TYR A 176 14.68 11.86 -16.13
C TYR A 176 15.00 10.43 -15.64
N GLY A 177 15.31 10.25 -14.36
CA GLY A 177 15.62 8.95 -13.77
C GLY A 177 17.11 8.62 -13.81
N THR A 178 17.42 7.32 -13.94
CA THR A 178 18.78 6.78 -13.94
C THR A 178 18.92 5.82 -15.11
N ASP A 179 20.09 5.82 -15.75
CA ASP A 179 20.41 4.99 -16.92
C ASP A 179 21.57 4.01 -16.66
N SER A 180 21.95 3.84 -15.39
CA SER A 180 22.95 2.85 -14.97
C SER A 180 22.52 2.14 -13.69
N ASP A 181 23.04 0.94 -13.50
CA ASP A 181 22.82 0.18 -12.26
C ASP A 181 23.37 0.92 -11.05
N THR A 182 24.56 1.51 -11.18
CA THR A 182 25.18 2.33 -10.13
C THR A 182 24.31 3.54 -9.77
N GLY A 183 23.79 4.25 -10.77
CA GLY A 183 22.89 5.39 -10.54
C GLY A 183 21.58 4.95 -9.88
N SER A 184 21.01 3.83 -10.32
CA SER A 184 19.79 3.26 -9.74
C SER A 184 19.98 2.89 -8.28
N ARG A 185 21.10 2.22 -7.94
CA ARG A 185 21.46 1.89 -6.55
C ARG A 185 21.70 3.13 -5.69
N PHE A 186 22.32 4.17 -6.25
CA PHE A 186 22.50 5.43 -5.53
C PHE A 186 21.16 6.07 -5.17
N VAL A 187 20.26 6.24 -6.13
CA VAL A 187 18.93 6.83 -5.89
C VAL A 187 18.12 5.97 -4.91
N GLU A 188 18.15 4.65 -5.08
CA GLU A 188 17.49 3.68 -4.18
C GLU A 188 17.93 3.85 -2.72
N ARG A 189 19.24 3.90 -2.48
CA ARG A 189 19.83 4.06 -1.14
C ARG A 189 19.53 5.44 -0.56
N MET A 190 19.67 6.49 -1.36
CA MET A 190 19.40 7.86 -0.90
C MET A 190 17.94 8.05 -0.50
N LEU A 191 16.99 7.57 -1.32
CA LEU A 191 15.57 7.62 -0.98
C LEU A 191 15.27 6.85 0.30
N THR A 192 15.86 5.66 0.46
CA THR A 192 15.71 4.81 1.66
C THR A 192 16.23 5.51 2.91
N VAL A 193 17.45 6.07 2.86
CA VAL A 193 18.06 6.80 3.97
C VAL A 193 17.22 8.03 4.34
N VAL A 194 16.88 8.86 3.36
CA VAL A 194 16.12 10.11 3.59
C VAL A 194 14.76 9.81 4.18
N ALA A 195 14.01 8.86 3.60
CA ALA A 195 12.67 8.53 4.08
C ALA A 195 12.71 7.91 5.48
N SER A 196 13.64 6.99 5.73
CA SER A 196 13.78 6.32 7.03
C SER A 196 14.25 7.29 8.12
N CYS A 197 15.25 8.13 7.87
CA CYS A 197 15.70 9.12 8.85
C CYS A 197 14.59 10.12 9.20
N ARG A 198 13.85 10.62 8.20
CA ARG A 198 12.71 11.52 8.45
C ARG A 198 11.61 10.84 9.26
N GLN A 199 11.29 9.60 8.92
CA GLN A 199 10.32 8.79 9.65
C GLN A 199 10.72 8.58 11.12
N GLN A 200 12.03 8.43 11.38
CA GLN A 200 12.60 8.22 12.71
C GLN A 200 12.91 9.52 13.47
N GLY A 201 12.68 10.69 12.87
CA GLY A 201 13.07 11.98 13.47
C GLY A 201 14.60 12.20 13.56
N ARG A 202 15.39 11.48 12.76
CA ARG A 202 16.86 11.58 12.73
C ARG A 202 17.35 12.63 11.75
N ASN A 203 18.49 13.24 12.06
CA ASN A 203 19.16 14.16 11.14
C ASN A 203 19.75 13.39 9.94
N VAL A 204 19.20 13.64 8.75
CA VAL A 204 19.62 12.99 7.50
C VAL A 204 21.10 13.23 7.18
N LEU A 205 21.56 14.49 7.31
CA LEU A 205 22.94 14.85 7.00
C LEU A 205 23.91 14.20 7.99
N GLY A 206 23.57 14.20 9.28
CA GLY A 206 24.34 13.52 10.33
C GLY A 206 24.52 12.04 10.03
N PHE A 207 23.43 11.33 9.69
CA PHE A 207 23.49 9.93 9.30
C PHE A 207 24.42 9.68 8.10
N LEU A 208 24.33 10.52 7.07
CA LEU A 208 25.18 10.40 5.89
C LEU A 208 26.66 10.66 6.21
N ILE A 209 26.96 11.64 7.06
CA ILE A 209 28.32 11.92 7.54
C ILE A 209 28.87 10.70 8.26
N GLU A 210 28.13 10.14 9.22
CA GLU A 210 28.53 8.93 9.96
C GLU A 210 28.78 7.76 9.02
N ALA A 211 27.90 7.54 8.03
CA ALA A 211 28.06 6.46 7.06
C ALA A 211 29.30 6.62 6.16
N ILE A 212 29.57 7.84 5.70
CA ILE A 212 30.76 8.13 4.88
C ILE A 212 32.04 8.01 5.71
N GLN A 213 32.03 8.50 6.96
CA GLN A 213 33.15 8.36 7.88
C GLN A 213 33.46 6.89 8.14
N ALA A 214 32.44 6.09 8.48
CA ALA A 214 32.60 4.66 8.72
C ALA A 214 33.20 3.92 7.51
N ALA A 215 32.74 4.25 6.30
CA ALA A 215 33.30 3.69 5.07
C ALA A 215 34.78 4.07 4.86
N LYS A 216 35.18 5.31 5.18
CA LYS A 216 36.57 5.76 5.07
C LYS A 216 37.50 5.12 6.10
N THR A 217 37.01 4.91 7.32
CA THR A 217 37.78 4.34 8.43
C THR A 217 37.67 2.82 8.52
N MET A 218 36.95 2.18 7.59
CA MET A 218 36.64 0.74 7.61
C MET A 218 36.00 0.27 8.94
N SER A 219 35.17 1.13 9.55
CA SER A 219 34.43 0.81 10.77
C SER A 219 32.97 0.45 10.46
N THR A 220 32.22 0.07 11.49
CA THR A 220 30.81 -0.32 11.34
C THR A 220 29.95 0.87 10.90
N ALA A 221 29.22 0.72 9.79
CA ALA A 221 28.30 1.73 9.30
C ALA A 221 27.11 1.92 10.25
N PRO A 222 26.56 3.15 10.38
CA PRO A 222 25.38 3.39 11.19
C PRO A 222 24.17 2.64 10.63
N SER A 223 23.37 2.07 11.52
CA SER A 223 22.17 1.32 11.13
C SER A 223 20.98 2.25 10.89
N LEU A 224 20.19 1.95 9.86
CA LEU A 224 18.84 2.50 9.70
C LEU A 224 17.82 1.81 10.60
N LEU A 225 18.11 0.60 11.10
CA LEU A 225 17.29 -0.06 12.11
C LEU A 225 17.62 0.56 13.48
N PRO A 226 16.61 1.05 14.22
CA PRO A 226 16.81 1.50 15.60
C PRO A 226 17.37 0.38 16.48
N ASN A 227 18.14 0.74 17.51
CA ASN A 227 18.68 -0.23 18.47
C ASN A 227 17.53 -0.90 19.27
N GLY A 228 17.56 -2.22 19.42
CA GLY A 228 16.59 -2.99 20.23
C GLY A 228 15.37 -3.55 19.48
N VAL A 229 15.48 -3.70 18.16
CA VAL A 229 14.48 -4.41 17.31
C VAL A 229 14.92 -5.85 17.08
#